data_AF-A0A3D1QVE8-F1
#
_entry.id   AF-A0A3D1QVE8-F1
#
_cell.length_a   1.000
_cell.length_b   1.000
_cell.length_c   1.000
_cell.angle_alpha   90.00
_cell.angle_beta   90.00
_cell.angle_gamma   90.00
#
_symmetry.space_group_name_H-M   'P 1'
#
loop_
_entity.id
_entity.type
_entity.pdbx_description
1 polymer ?
#
loop_
_entity_poly.entity_id
_entity_poly.type
_entity_poly.pdbx_seq_one_letter_code
_entity_poly.pdbx_strand_id
1 'polypeptide(L)'
;MACGPPSVSRGRAMKPNAIRTVRSLLWPLAAALSSLTLATCIEPSSIECPTGVLCPPGKRCAKNQPICIVDECGDGEVQEGEACDDGNTVDGDGCSANCKSDETCGNGVVDWLVGEVCDDGNTEDGDDCSADCHSTEACGNGIVDTHVGEVCDDGNKSSNDGCRADCLSDETCGNGVLDPHQGEVCDDGNTVDGDGCSADCTSNERCGNGIVDLTVNEQCDDGVEGVPRDTANCNIDCTFPRCGDRHTNTAFGEECDDGGESARCNANCKQNRCGDGELNRTAGEVCDDGNTVSGDGCSGNCLSTEYCGNGYVDTVKGEVCDDGGVDTASCDGDCTAVTCGDGRVNRAADEQCDDEGETARCNDDCTLAVCGDRKVNRTAGEVCDDGNTEDGDGCSADCRSDETCGNRVVDPGEECDDGGIDTVACNYDCTFARCGDGHTNAARGETCDDQGESATCNAN
;
A
#
# COMPACT_ATOMS: atom_id res chain seq x y z
N MET A 1 -43.01 11.14 -59.19
CA MET A 1 -43.99 12.20 -58.88
C MET A 1 -43.20 13.35 -58.26
N ALA A 2 -42.87 14.44 -58.99
CA ALA A 2 -43.70 15.65 -59.21
C ALA A 2 -44.02 16.37 -57.88
N CYS A 3 -43.73 17.64 -57.58
CA CYS A 3 -43.26 18.85 -58.28
C CYS A 3 -42.62 19.79 -57.21
N GLY A 4 -41.54 20.54 -57.47
CA GLY A 4 -41.59 21.95 -57.91
C GLY A 4 -40.96 22.91 -56.86
N PRO A 5 -40.46 24.10 -57.23
CA PRO A 5 -39.03 24.46 -57.07
C PRO A 5 -38.72 25.73 -56.20
N PRO A 6 -37.45 26.20 -56.11
CA PRO A 6 -36.91 27.04 -55.02
C PRO A 6 -36.59 28.52 -55.41
N SER A 7 -35.90 29.24 -54.51
CA SER A 7 -35.03 30.43 -54.72
C SER A 7 -35.74 31.80 -54.90
N VAL A 8 -35.24 33.00 -54.54
CA VAL A 8 -33.94 33.66 -54.77
C VAL A 8 -33.85 34.98 -53.94
N SER A 9 -32.63 35.29 -53.47
CA SER A 9 -31.95 36.56 -53.14
C SER A 9 -32.64 37.94 -53.25
N ARG A 10 -32.14 38.93 -52.48
CA ARG A 10 -31.36 40.08 -52.99
C ARG A 10 -30.82 40.97 -51.86
N GLY A 11 -29.53 41.26 -51.89
CA GLY A 11 -28.94 42.38 -51.16
C GLY A 11 -29.01 43.69 -51.94
N ARG A 12 -28.80 44.82 -51.26
CA ARG A 12 -27.91 45.92 -51.69
C ARG A 12 -27.90 47.07 -50.70
N ALA A 13 -26.70 47.56 -50.44
CA ALA A 13 -26.38 48.85 -49.85
C ALA A 13 -26.85 50.03 -50.71
N MET A 14 -27.12 51.18 -50.10
CA MET A 14 -27.02 52.49 -50.75
C MET A 14 -26.73 53.63 -49.76
N LYS A 15 -25.83 54.52 -50.20
CA LYS A 15 -25.15 55.65 -49.57
C LYS A 15 -26.03 56.91 -49.36
N PRO A 16 -25.56 57.90 -48.58
CA PRO A 16 -26.25 59.16 -48.29
C PRO A 16 -26.02 60.25 -49.37
N ASN A 17 -26.89 61.26 -49.43
CA ASN A 17 -26.67 62.57 -50.09
C ASN A 17 -27.80 63.54 -49.65
N ALA A 18 -27.53 64.66 -48.98
CA ALA A 18 -26.99 65.94 -49.48
C ALA A 18 -28.08 66.95 -49.90
N ILE A 19 -28.25 67.98 -49.04
CA ILE A 19 -28.43 69.43 -49.29
C ILE A 19 -28.92 69.86 -50.67
N ARG A 20 -30.03 70.64 -50.72
CA ARG A 20 -30.09 71.88 -51.52
C ARG A 20 -31.32 72.76 -51.25
N THR A 21 -31.01 74.00 -50.88
CA THR A 21 -31.79 75.24 -50.95
C THR A 21 -32.19 75.61 -52.39
N VAL A 22 -33.41 76.12 -52.62
CA VAL A 22 -33.71 77.13 -53.66
C VAL A 22 -34.90 78.02 -53.22
N ARG A 23 -34.79 79.30 -53.60
CA ARG A 23 -35.51 80.52 -53.20
C ARG A 23 -36.44 80.99 -54.35
N SER A 24 -37.31 81.97 -54.06
CA SER A 24 -38.00 82.93 -54.98
C SER A 24 -39.31 82.46 -55.67
N LEU A 25 -40.41 83.22 -55.78
CA LEU A 25 -40.68 84.65 -56.13
C LEU A 25 -42.00 85.19 -55.47
N LEU A 26 -42.04 86.35 -54.78
CA LEU A 26 -42.55 87.72 -55.16
C LEU A 26 -44.05 87.85 -55.60
N TRP A 27 -44.99 88.31 -54.73
CA TRP A 27 -45.61 89.68 -54.55
C TRP A 27 -46.89 89.97 -55.39
N PRO A 28 -47.75 91.00 -55.11
CA PRO A 28 -48.10 91.75 -53.87
C PRO A 28 -49.62 92.14 -53.73
N LEU A 29 -50.04 92.79 -52.62
CA LEU A 29 -50.91 94.00 -52.59
C LEU A 29 -51.25 94.44 -51.13
N ALA A 30 -51.38 95.76 -50.96
CA ALA A 30 -51.32 96.50 -49.70
C ALA A 30 -52.69 96.99 -49.17
N ALA A 31 -52.64 97.59 -47.97
CA ALA A 31 -53.67 98.39 -47.27
C ALA A 31 -54.67 97.57 -46.42
N ALA A 32 -55.11 97.96 -45.22
CA ALA A 32 -55.13 99.25 -44.56
C ALA A 32 -55.24 99.09 -43.03
N LEU A 33 -55.02 100.21 -42.34
CA LEU A 33 -55.22 100.48 -40.91
C LEU A 33 -56.50 99.86 -40.32
N SER A 34 -56.39 99.31 -39.10
CA SER A 34 -57.12 99.88 -37.94
C SER A 34 -56.73 99.15 -36.67
N SER A 35 -56.18 99.93 -35.74
CA SER A 35 -56.17 99.68 -34.30
C SER A 35 -57.58 99.36 -33.82
N LEU A 36 -57.89 98.07 -33.73
CA LEU A 36 -59.05 97.55 -33.02
C LEU A 36 -58.52 97.00 -31.70
N THR A 37 -58.61 97.82 -30.65
CA THR A 37 -58.57 97.33 -29.28
C THR A 37 -59.79 96.42 -29.11
N LEU A 38 -59.62 95.13 -29.42
CA LEU A 38 -60.51 94.12 -28.88
C LEU A 38 -60.30 94.18 -27.37
N ALA A 39 -61.24 94.85 -26.70
CA ALA A 39 -61.55 94.57 -25.32
C ALA A 39 -61.82 93.07 -25.23
N THR A 40 -60.79 92.33 -24.83
CA THR A 40 -60.89 90.92 -24.52
C THR A 40 -61.90 90.80 -23.39
N CYS A 41 -62.86 89.89 -23.54
CA CYS A 41 -63.76 89.48 -22.48
C CYS A 41 -62.92 88.77 -21.40
N ILE A 42 -62.27 89.57 -20.55
CA ILE A 42 -61.61 89.13 -19.33
C ILE A 42 -62.74 89.03 -18.30
N GLU A 43 -63.08 87.81 -17.88
CA GLU A 43 -64.00 87.63 -16.75
C GLU A 43 -63.40 88.36 -15.53
N PRO A 44 -64.19 89.09 -14.72
CA PRO A 44 -63.68 90.01 -13.70
C PRO A 44 -62.87 89.37 -12.56
N SER A 45 -62.69 88.05 -12.58
CA SER A 45 -61.94 87.25 -11.60
C SER A 45 -60.88 86.34 -12.23
N SER A 46 -60.48 86.59 -13.48
CA SER A 46 -59.32 85.90 -14.08
C SER A 46 -57.99 86.48 -13.59
N ILE A 47 -56.98 85.62 -13.43
CA ILE A 47 -55.64 85.99 -12.95
C ILE A 47 -54.68 86.00 -14.14
N GLU A 48 -53.90 87.07 -14.29
CA GLU A 48 -52.80 87.15 -15.27
C GLU A 48 -51.51 86.61 -14.64
N CYS A 49 -50.96 85.55 -15.23
CA CYS A 49 -49.78 84.86 -14.72
C CYS A 49 -48.48 85.54 -15.21
N PRO A 50 -47.38 85.49 -14.43
CA PRO A 50 -46.07 85.98 -14.86
C PRO A 50 -45.57 85.33 -16.15
N THR A 51 -46.02 84.11 -16.44
CA THR A 51 -45.72 83.33 -17.65
C THR A 51 -46.52 83.77 -18.89
N GLY A 52 -47.43 84.77 -18.75
CA GLY A 52 -48.17 85.39 -19.83
C GLY A 52 -49.51 84.73 -20.19
N VAL A 53 -49.99 83.80 -19.36
CA VAL A 53 -51.29 83.13 -19.52
C VAL A 53 -52.35 83.76 -18.62
N LEU A 54 -53.60 83.81 -19.10
CA LEU A 54 -54.75 84.28 -18.34
C LEU A 54 -55.56 83.09 -17.83
N CYS A 55 -55.61 82.92 -16.51
CA CYS A 55 -56.33 81.82 -15.88
C CYS A 55 -57.76 82.19 -15.50
N PRO A 56 -58.76 81.35 -15.82
CA PRO A 56 -60.15 81.61 -15.46
C PRO A 56 -60.35 81.59 -13.93
N PRO A 57 -61.46 82.16 -13.43
CA PRO A 57 -61.75 82.22 -12.00
C PRO A 57 -61.71 80.83 -11.34
N GLY A 58 -61.04 80.73 -10.19
CA GLY A 58 -60.89 79.47 -9.44
C GLY A 58 -59.69 78.61 -9.84
N LYS A 59 -58.84 79.07 -10.78
CA LYS A 59 -57.54 78.46 -11.10
C LYS A 59 -56.39 79.35 -10.65
N ARG A 60 -55.22 78.77 -10.43
CA ARG A 60 -53.97 79.46 -10.05
C ARG A 60 -52.96 79.41 -11.20
N CYS A 61 -51.92 80.21 -11.08
CA CYS A 61 -50.81 80.27 -12.02
C CYS A 61 -49.73 79.29 -11.61
N ALA A 62 -49.28 78.43 -12.53
CA ALA A 62 -48.00 77.76 -12.32
C ALA A 62 -46.85 78.79 -12.35
N LYS A 63 -45.84 78.63 -11.49
CA LYS A 63 -44.72 79.60 -11.36
C LYS A 63 -43.76 79.52 -12.53
N ASN A 64 -43.42 78.30 -12.95
CA ASN A 64 -42.41 77.97 -13.95
C ASN A 64 -43.00 77.40 -15.25
N GLN A 65 -44.33 77.40 -15.41
CA GLN A 65 -45.01 76.95 -16.63
C GLN A 65 -46.16 77.87 -17.09
N PRO A 66 -46.38 78.03 -18.42
CA PRO A 66 -47.50 78.78 -18.96
C PRO A 66 -48.80 77.96 -18.96
N ILE A 67 -49.24 77.49 -17.79
CA ILE A 67 -50.48 76.74 -17.60
C ILE A 67 -51.27 77.25 -16.39
N CYS A 68 -52.55 76.85 -16.33
CA CYS A 68 -53.43 77.15 -15.21
C CYS A 68 -53.72 75.88 -14.41
N ILE A 69 -53.23 75.83 -13.18
CA ILE A 69 -53.42 74.72 -12.25
C ILE A 69 -54.76 74.89 -11.53
N VAL A 70 -55.39 73.77 -11.19
CA VAL A 70 -56.66 73.72 -10.45
C VAL A 70 -56.45 73.53 -8.95
N ASP A 71 -55.32 72.93 -8.58
CA ASP A 71 -54.90 72.70 -7.22
C ASP A 71 -53.74 73.64 -6.86
N GLU A 72 -53.15 73.47 -5.69
CA GLU A 72 -52.05 74.33 -5.19
C GLU A 72 -50.68 73.89 -5.73
N CYS A 73 -50.57 72.63 -6.17
CA CYS A 73 -49.36 72.06 -6.77
C CYS A 73 -48.92 72.73 -8.07
N GLY A 74 -47.69 73.21 -8.07
CA GLY A 74 -47.00 73.87 -9.18
C GLY A 74 -47.02 75.39 -9.07
N ASP A 75 -47.49 75.98 -7.97
CA ASP A 75 -47.43 77.42 -7.72
C ASP A 75 -46.09 77.87 -7.10
N GLY A 76 -45.24 76.91 -6.76
CA GLY A 76 -43.86 77.05 -6.33
C GLY A 76 -43.70 77.39 -4.86
N GLU A 77 -44.70 77.07 -4.04
CA GLU A 77 -44.70 77.22 -2.59
C GLU A 77 -45.26 75.95 -1.93
N VAL A 78 -44.44 75.17 -1.22
CA VAL A 78 -44.91 73.91 -0.58
C VAL A 78 -46.02 74.18 0.45
N GLN A 79 -47.22 73.63 0.24
CA GLN A 79 -48.35 73.76 1.18
C GLN A 79 -48.63 72.49 2.00
N GLU A 80 -49.64 72.56 2.89
CA GLU A 80 -50.04 71.43 3.74
C GLU A 80 -50.57 70.27 2.89
N GLY A 81 -49.82 69.17 2.88
CA GLY A 81 -50.14 67.97 2.09
C GLY A 81 -49.32 67.82 0.80
N GLU A 82 -48.39 68.73 0.54
CA GLU A 82 -47.39 68.61 -0.53
C GLU A 82 -46.05 68.16 0.05
N ALA A 83 -45.36 67.26 -0.67
CA ALA A 83 -44.00 66.85 -0.35
C ALA A 83 -42.97 67.85 -0.90
N CYS A 84 -43.29 68.48 -2.04
CA CYS A 84 -42.46 69.43 -2.78
C CYS A 84 -43.36 70.34 -3.62
N ASP A 85 -42.80 71.43 -4.17
CA ASP A 85 -43.40 72.21 -5.26
C ASP A 85 -42.26 72.93 -5.98
N ASP A 86 -41.96 72.50 -7.20
CA ASP A 86 -40.88 73.05 -8.04
C ASP A 86 -41.36 74.20 -8.96
N GLY A 87 -42.62 74.60 -8.80
CA GLY A 87 -43.27 75.65 -9.55
C GLY A 87 -43.92 75.18 -10.84
N ASN A 88 -44.08 73.87 -11.06
CA ASN A 88 -44.71 73.38 -12.27
C ASN A 88 -45.42 72.01 -12.11
N THR A 89 -45.95 71.44 -13.19
CA THR A 89 -46.65 70.12 -13.15
C THR A 89 -46.09 69.14 -14.19
N VAL A 90 -44.78 69.15 -14.41
CA VAL A 90 -44.05 68.12 -15.16
C VAL A 90 -43.48 67.13 -14.15
N ASP A 91 -43.50 65.85 -14.51
CA ASP A 91 -42.81 64.82 -13.76
C ASP A 91 -41.34 64.77 -14.22
N GLY A 92 -40.42 64.43 -13.32
CA GLY A 92 -39.01 64.17 -13.59
C GLY A 92 -38.09 65.39 -13.55
N ASP A 93 -38.55 66.53 -13.03
CA ASP A 93 -37.75 67.75 -12.83
C ASP A 93 -37.52 68.12 -11.35
N GLY A 94 -37.77 67.19 -10.43
CA GLY A 94 -37.48 67.29 -9.00
C GLY A 94 -38.71 67.50 -8.12
N CYS A 95 -39.90 67.42 -8.69
CA CYS A 95 -41.15 67.29 -7.96
C CYS A 95 -42.20 66.67 -8.89
N SER A 96 -42.88 65.62 -8.44
CA SER A 96 -43.92 64.97 -9.27
C SER A 96 -45.06 65.94 -9.58
N ALA A 97 -45.76 65.72 -10.70
CA ALA A 97 -46.80 66.63 -11.19
C ALA A 97 -48.03 66.79 -10.27
N ASN A 98 -48.11 65.99 -9.20
CA ASN A 98 -49.13 66.07 -8.15
C ASN A 98 -48.56 66.51 -6.78
N CYS A 99 -47.28 66.89 -6.73
CA CYS A 99 -46.56 67.36 -5.55
C CYS A 99 -46.57 66.36 -4.38
N LYS A 100 -46.67 65.06 -4.67
CA LYS A 100 -46.68 63.99 -3.64
C LYS A 100 -45.32 63.36 -3.39
N SER A 101 -44.35 63.60 -4.27
CA SER A 101 -43.00 63.08 -4.21
C SER A 101 -42.03 64.13 -4.73
N ASP A 102 -40.92 64.33 -4.03
CA ASP A 102 -39.75 65.12 -4.46
C ASP A 102 -38.84 64.37 -5.43
N GLU A 103 -39.27 63.20 -5.91
CA GLU A 103 -38.59 62.37 -6.91
C GLU A 103 -37.17 61.97 -6.49
N THR A 104 -37.01 61.75 -5.18
CA THR A 104 -35.77 61.24 -4.58
C THR A 104 -36.01 59.87 -3.98
N CYS A 105 -35.11 58.95 -4.28
CA CYS A 105 -35.07 57.63 -3.66
C CYS A 105 -35.08 57.71 -2.13
N GLY A 106 -35.95 56.89 -1.53
CA GLY A 106 -36.14 56.74 -0.09
C GLY A 106 -37.20 57.64 0.50
N ASN A 107 -38.14 58.16 -0.30
CA ASN A 107 -39.21 59.03 0.17
C ASN A 107 -40.56 58.30 0.38
N GLY A 108 -40.59 56.99 0.09
CA GLY A 108 -41.74 56.10 0.23
C GLY A 108 -42.65 56.08 -1.00
N VAL A 109 -42.24 56.65 -2.13
CA VAL A 109 -43.02 56.73 -3.37
C VAL A 109 -42.15 56.29 -4.55
N VAL A 110 -42.62 55.30 -5.33
CA VAL A 110 -41.88 54.85 -6.52
C VAL A 110 -42.10 55.80 -7.69
N ASP A 111 -41.06 56.54 -8.06
CA ASP A 111 -41.06 57.50 -9.17
C ASP A 111 -40.47 56.92 -10.47
N TRP A 112 -41.31 56.19 -11.20
CA TRP A 112 -40.94 55.48 -12.43
C TRP A 112 -40.31 56.35 -13.53
N LEU A 113 -40.59 57.66 -13.56
CA LEU A 113 -40.09 58.54 -14.62
C LEU A 113 -38.63 58.96 -14.41
N VAL A 114 -38.18 59.03 -13.15
CA VAL A 114 -36.77 59.26 -12.81
C VAL A 114 -35.95 57.96 -12.78
N GLY A 115 -36.62 56.81 -12.87
CA GLY A 115 -36.00 55.51 -13.08
C GLY A 115 -36.04 54.56 -11.88
N GLU A 116 -36.81 54.90 -10.84
CA GLU A 116 -36.97 54.03 -9.68
C GLU A 116 -37.77 52.77 -10.01
N VAL A 117 -37.31 51.65 -9.44
CA VAL A 117 -37.93 50.33 -9.56
C VAL A 117 -38.65 49.96 -8.25
N CYS A 118 -38.20 50.49 -7.12
CA CYS A 118 -38.77 50.37 -5.78
C CYS A 118 -38.50 51.63 -4.96
N ASP A 119 -39.15 51.76 -3.81
CA ASP A 119 -38.85 52.73 -2.76
C ASP A 119 -39.48 52.21 -1.45
N ASP A 120 -38.66 51.98 -0.42
CA ASP A 120 -39.10 51.48 0.89
C ASP A 120 -39.15 52.56 1.99
N GLY A 121 -38.93 53.83 1.61
CA GLY A 121 -38.94 54.97 2.51
C GLY A 121 -37.59 55.28 3.17
N ASN A 122 -36.49 54.69 2.68
CA ASN A 122 -35.14 55.09 3.08
C ASN A 122 -34.08 54.75 2.00
N THR A 123 -32.80 54.93 2.31
CA THR A 123 -31.66 54.67 1.40
C THR A 123 -30.62 53.74 2.03
N GLU A 124 -31.08 52.80 2.87
CA GLU A 124 -30.28 51.68 3.35
C GLU A 124 -30.37 50.56 2.30
N ASP A 125 -29.37 49.66 2.28
CA ASP A 125 -29.40 48.49 1.41
C ASP A 125 -29.90 47.27 2.21
N GLY A 126 -30.55 46.33 1.53
CA GLY A 126 -30.93 45.04 2.11
C GLY A 126 -32.20 45.03 2.95
N ASP A 127 -33.06 46.04 2.79
CA ASP A 127 -34.38 46.17 3.43
C ASP A 127 -35.54 46.26 2.42
N ASP A 128 -35.46 45.44 1.37
CA ASP A 128 -36.43 45.27 0.26
C ASP A 128 -36.24 46.24 -0.94
N CYS A 129 -35.45 47.31 -0.80
CA CYS A 129 -35.03 48.16 -1.91
C CYS A 129 -33.54 48.53 -1.80
N SER A 130 -32.88 48.73 -2.94
CA SER A 130 -31.50 49.21 -3.01
C SER A 130 -31.41 50.67 -2.59
N ALA A 131 -30.28 51.12 -2.04
CA ALA A 131 -30.08 52.51 -1.64
C ALA A 131 -30.17 53.56 -2.78
N ASP A 132 -30.13 53.12 -4.05
CA ASP A 132 -30.33 53.95 -5.23
C ASP A 132 -31.67 53.70 -5.96
N CYS A 133 -32.56 52.90 -5.33
CA CYS A 133 -33.90 52.56 -5.81
C CYS A 133 -33.95 51.89 -7.20
N HIS A 134 -32.82 51.38 -7.71
CA HIS A 134 -32.77 50.72 -9.01
C HIS A 134 -33.01 49.21 -8.93
N SER A 135 -32.95 48.62 -7.74
CA SER A 135 -33.12 47.18 -7.53
C SER A 135 -34.02 46.89 -6.35
N THR A 136 -34.88 45.87 -6.48
CA THR A 136 -35.69 45.34 -5.37
C THR A 136 -34.90 44.39 -4.46
N GLU A 137 -33.56 44.34 -4.60
CA GLU A 137 -32.67 43.45 -3.84
C GLU A 137 -33.15 41.98 -3.89
N ALA A 138 -33.59 41.54 -5.07
CA ALA A 138 -34.30 40.28 -5.23
C ALA A 138 -33.79 39.50 -6.43
N CYS A 139 -33.22 38.34 -6.14
CA CYS A 139 -32.76 37.37 -7.13
C CYS A 139 -33.71 37.17 -8.31
N GLY A 140 -33.13 37.16 -9.51
CA GLY A 140 -33.78 37.04 -10.79
C GLY A 140 -34.32 38.37 -11.35
N ASN A 141 -33.86 39.52 -10.86
CA ASN A 141 -34.26 40.84 -11.36
C ASN A 141 -33.30 41.39 -12.44
N GLY A 142 -32.19 40.70 -12.69
CA GLY A 142 -31.15 41.05 -13.66
C GLY A 142 -30.06 41.97 -13.10
N ILE A 143 -30.01 42.17 -11.79
CA ILE A 143 -29.05 43.02 -11.07
C ILE A 143 -28.41 42.17 -9.97
N VAL A 144 -27.08 42.22 -9.86
CA VAL A 144 -26.36 41.46 -8.82
C VAL A 144 -26.32 42.27 -7.54
N ASP A 145 -27.20 41.92 -6.60
CA ASP A 145 -27.39 42.64 -5.35
C ASP A 145 -26.46 42.09 -4.24
N THR A 146 -25.19 42.50 -4.29
CA THR A 146 -24.14 41.94 -3.41
C THR A 146 -24.36 42.19 -1.91
N HIS A 147 -25.18 43.19 -1.54
CA HIS A 147 -25.44 43.51 -0.13
C HIS A 147 -26.32 42.45 0.53
N VAL A 148 -27.28 41.89 -0.21
CA VAL A 148 -28.10 40.74 0.22
C VAL A 148 -27.44 39.38 -0.03
N GLY A 149 -26.22 39.39 -0.60
CA GLY A 149 -25.35 38.21 -0.71
C GLY A 149 -25.43 37.49 -2.05
N GLU A 150 -25.94 38.15 -3.10
CA GLU A 150 -25.95 37.57 -4.45
C GLU A 150 -24.54 37.50 -5.05
N VAL A 151 -24.26 36.38 -5.70
CA VAL A 151 -23.02 36.11 -6.43
C VAL A 151 -23.22 36.30 -7.94
N CYS A 152 -24.45 36.07 -8.42
CA CYS A 152 -24.88 36.21 -9.81
C CYS A 152 -26.36 36.61 -9.85
N ASP A 153 -26.83 37.12 -11.00
CA ASP A 153 -28.24 37.28 -11.32
C ASP A 153 -28.37 37.30 -12.86
N ASP A 154 -29.12 36.36 -13.43
CA ASP A 154 -29.32 36.22 -14.87
C ASP A 154 -30.71 36.67 -15.37
N GLY A 155 -31.47 37.34 -14.50
CA GLY A 155 -32.81 37.85 -14.78
C GLY A 155 -33.92 36.83 -14.60
N ASN A 156 -33.67 35.69 -13.96
CA ASN A 156 -34.70 34.73 -13.62
C ASN A 156 -34.37 33.87 -12.37
N LYS A 157 -35.29 32.97 -11.97
CA LYS A 157 -35.13 32.05 -10.82
C LYS A 157 -35.09 30.58 -11.25
N SER A 158 -34.49 30.31 -12.39
CA SER A 158 -34.22 28.94 -12.84
C SER A 158 -32.81 28.55 -12.41
N SER A 159 -32.52 27.26 -12.48
CA SER A 159 -31.16 26.74 -12.34
C SER A 159 -30.75 26.12 -13.68
N ASN A 160 -29.45 25.97 -13.89
CA ASN A 160 -28.76 25.44 -15.07
C ASN A 160 -28.79 26.38 -16.29
N ASP A 161 -28.86 27.69 -16.06
CA ASP A 161 -28.72 28.75 -17.06
C ASP A 161 -27.57 29.73 -16.76
N GLY A 162 -26.75 29.43 -15.76
CA GLY A 162 -25.54 30.19 -15.39
C GLY A 162 -25.71 31.02 -14.11
N CYS A 163 -26.83 30.87 -13.42
CA CYS A 163 -27.03 31.39 -12.08
C CYS A 163 -28.06 30.52 -11.35
N ARG A 164 -27.77 30.14 -10.10
CA ARG A 164 -28.69 29.31 -9.33
C ARG A 164 -29.96 30.10 -9.01
N ALA A 165 -31.09 29.41 -8.85
CA ALA A 165 -32.39 30.02 -8.55
C ALA A 165 -32.46 30.85 -7.25
N ASP A 166 -31.45 30.76 -6.39
CA ASP A 166 -31.28 31.57 -5.17
C ASP A 166 -30.14 32.61 -5.28
N CYS A 167 -29.50 32.75 -6.45
CA CYS A 167 -28.44 33.69 -6.76
C CYS A 167 -27.17 33.55 -5.90
N LEU A 168 -27.05 32.44 -5.16
CA LEU A 168 -25.90 32.18 -4.27
C LEU A 168 -24.73 31.47 -4.96
N SER A 169 -24.91 31.01 -6.21
CA SER A 169 -23.89 30.32 -7.00
C SER A 169 -24.05 30.67 -8.47
N ASP A 170 -22.92 30.91 -9.15
CA ASP A 170 -22.83 31.08 -10.61
C ASP A 170 -22.77 29.75 -11.37
N GLU A 171 -23.05 28.63 -10.69
CA GLU A 171 -23.11 27.27 -11.25
C GLU A 171 -21.78 26.84 -11.90
N THR A 172 -20.67 27.36 -11.34
CA THR A 172 -19.32 27.02 -11.77
C THR A 172 -18.63 26.10 -10.77
N CYS A 173 -18.07 25.00 -11.27
CA CYS A 173 -17.25 24.10 -10.49
C CYS A 173 -16.03 24.82 -9.89
N GLY A 174 -15.80 24.59 -8.60
CA GLY A 174 -14.70 25.15 -7.82
C GLY A 174 -15.03 26.50 -7.19
N ASN A 175 -16.31 26.85 -7.05
CA ASN A 175 -16.72 28.13 -6.46
C ASN A 175 -17.01 28.05 -4.95
N GLY A 176 -16.90 26.87 -4.35
CA GLY A 176 -17.12 26.60 -2.94
C GLY A 176 -18.57 26.22 -2.61
N VAL A 177 -19.43 26.09 -3.62
CA VAL A 177 -20.85 25.74 -3.49
C VAL A 177 -21.12 24.49 -4.31
N LEU A 178 -21.68 23.46 -3.69
CA LEU A 178 -22.09 22.27 -4.40
C LEU A 178 -23.36 22.54 -5.22
N ASP A 179 -23.30 22.34 -6.54
CA ASP A 179 -24.43 22.50 -7.47
C ASP A 179 -24.89 21.18 -8.13
N PRO A 180 -25.66 20.33 -7.41
CA PRO A 180 -26.07 19.01 -7.92
C PRO A 180 -26.96 19.08 -9.17
N HIS A 181 -27.64 20.21 -9.39
CA HIS A 181 -28.50 20.43 -10.55
C HIS A 181 -27.70 20.51 -11.86
N GLN A 182 -26.46 20.99 -11.79
CA GLN A 182 -25.52 21.06 -12.91
C GLN A 182 -24.72 19.75 -13.07
N GLY A 183 -24.93 18.77 -12.20
CA GLY A 183 -24.30 17.45 -12.23
C GLY A 183 -23.04 17.34 -11.37
N GLU A 184 -22.78 18.33 -10.51
CA GLU A 184 -21.67 18.27 -9.56
C GLU A 184 -21.93 17.27 -8.45
N VAL A 185 -20.87 16.57 -8.06
CA VAL A 185 -20.87 15.55 -7.00
C VAL A 185 -20.05 16.02 -5.79
N CYS A 186 -19.19 17.02 -5.98
CA CYS A 186 -18.40 17.71 -4.96
C CYS A 186 -18.09 19.14 -5.42
N ASP A 187 -17.61 19.97 -4.50
CA ASP A 187 -16.94 21.25 -4.77
C ASP A 187 -16.02 21.54 -3.57
N ASP A 188 -14.73 21.79 -3.81
CA ASP A 188 -13.73 22.10 -2.78
C ASP A 188 -13.18 23.54 -2.90
N GLY A 189 -13.88 24.40 -3.63
CA GLY A 189 -13.56 25.82 -3.78
C GLY A 189 -12.43 26.11 -4.76
N ASN A 190 -12.02 25.15 -5.58
CA ASN A 190 -11.13 25.40 -6.71
C ASN A 190 -11.26 24.31 -7.81
N THR A 191 -10.44 24.40 -8.87
CA THR A 191 -10.43 23.44 -9.99
C THR A 191 -9.06 22.77 -10.15
N VAL A 192 -8.34 22.56 -9.06
CA VAL A 192 -7.11 21.78 -9.04
C VAL A 192 -7.52 20.32 -8.93
N ASP A 193 -6.83 19.43 -9.65
CA ASP A 193 -7.00 18.01 -9.42
C ASP A 193 -6.10 17.56 -8.26
N GLY A 194 -6.61 16.70 -7.39
CA GLY A 194 -5.91 15.99 -6.34
C GLY A 194 -6.11 16.52 -4.92
N ASP A 195 -6.99 17.49 -4.69
CA ASP A 195 -7.22 18.12 -3.38
C ASP A 195 -8.61 17.86 -2.77
N GLY A 196 -9.40 16.98 -3.39
CA GLY A 196 -10.61 16.42 -2.78
C GLY A 196 -11.80 16.35 -3.73
N CYS A 197 -11.79 17.16 -4.78
CA CYS A 197 -12.78 17.17 -5.85
C CYS A 197 -12.08 17.24 -7.22
N SER A 198 -12.59 16.54 -8.23
CA SER A 198 -12.03 16.63 -9.57
C SER A 198 -12.17 18.05 -10.12
N ALA A 199 -11.29 18.48 -11.03
CA ALA A 199 -11.37 19.83 -11.62
C ALA A 199 -12.66 20.08 -12.45
N ASP A 200 -13.45 19.04 -12.72
CA ASP A 200 -14.77 19.13 -13.34
C ASP A 200 -15.94 18.86 -12.38
N CYS A 201 -15.66 18.68 -11.08
CA CYS A 201 -16.61 18.42 -10.00
C CYS A 201 -17.48 17.18 -10.20
N THR A 202 -17.11 16.29 -11.13
CA THR A 202 -17.88 15.07 -11.43
C THR A 202 -17.53 13.88 -10.53
N SER A 203 -16.37 13.90 -9.86
CA SER A 203 -15.94 12.87 -8.91
C SER A 203 -15.36 13.49 -7.64
N ASN A 204 -15.70 12.89 -6.48
CA ASN A 204 -14.97 13.18 -5.25
C ASN A 204 -13.66 12.40 -5.32
N GLU A 205 -12.48 13.00 -5.31
CA GLU A 205 -11.20 12.29 -5.47
C GLU A 205 -10.80 11.47 -4.24
N ARG A 206 -11.62 10.45 -3.95
CA ARG A 206 -11.52 9.54 -2.83
C ARG A 206 -11.69 8.13 -3.35
N CYS A 207 -10.82 7.27 -2.86
CA CYS A 207 -10.89 5.83 -3.10
C CYS A 207 -12.29 5.27 -2.80
N GLY A 208 -12.79 4.41 -3.70
CA GLY A 208 -14.07 3.70 -3.56
C GLY A 208 -15.28 4.43 -4.17
N ASN A 209 -15.08 5.52 -4.92
CA ASN A 209 -16.13 6.31 -5.55
C ASN A 209 -16.63 5.70 -6.89
N GLY A 210 -15.91 4.72 -7.45
CA GLY A 210 -16.17 4.07 -8.74
C GLY A 210 -15.48 4.69 -9.97
N ILE A 211 -14.51 5.59 -9.79
CA ILE A 211 -13.78 6.36 -10.81
C ILE A 211 -12.31 6.33 -10.42
N VAL A 212 -11.43 5.96 -11.35
CA VAL A 212 -9.98 5.91 -11.07
C VAL A 212 -9.37 7.31 -11.17
N ASP A 213 -9.07 7.91 -10.03
CA ASP A 213 -8.52 9.26 -9.88
C ASP A 213 -6.97 9.23 -9.92
N LEU A 214 -6.40 9.36 -11.13
CA LEU A 214 -4.95 9.24 -11.37
C LEU A 214 -4.10 10.31 -10.67
N THR A 215 -4.70 11.46 -10.35
CA THR A 215 -4.06 12.64 -9.74
C THR A 215 -3.68 12.39 -8.28
N VAL A 216 -4.47 11.58 -7.57
CA VAL A 216 -4.19 11.08 -6.22
C VAL A 216 -3.48 9.72 -6.20
N ASN A 217 -2.94 9.29 -7.37
CA ASN A 217 -2.22 8.04 -7.57
C ASN A 217 -3.06 6.78 -7.29
N GLU A 218 -4.35 6.86 -7.61
CA GLU A 218 -5.23 5.71 -7.59
C GLU A 218 -4.92 4.76 -8.76
N GLN A 219 -4.89 3.45 -8.48
CA GLN A 219 -4.62 2.43 -9.51
C GLN A 219 -5.89 1.72 -9.98
N CYS A 220 -6.90 1.65 -9.12
CA CYS A 220 -8.21 1.05 -9.32
C CYS A 220 -9.19 1.71 -8.35
N ASP A 221 -10.48 1.70 -8.65
CA ASP A 221 -11.50 2.23 -7.73
C ASP A 221 -12.66 1.23 -7.65
N ASP A 222 -12.43 0.11 -6.96
CA ASP A 222 -13.53 -0.78 -6.65
C ASP A 222 -14.12 -0.42 -5.27
N GLY A 223 -15.33 0.14 -5.28
CA GLY A 223 -16.07 0.50 -4.09
C GLY A 223 -17.57 0.40 -4.30
N VAL A 224 -18.36 0.73 -3.28
CA VAL A 224 -19.78 1.07 -3.45
C VAL A 224 -20.01 2.32 -2.61
N GLU A 225 -20.62 3.35 -3.19
CA GLU A 225 -21.01 4.59 -2.49
C GLU A 225 -19.83 5.36 -1.83
N GLY A 226 -18.61 5.30 -2.38
CA GLY A 226 -17.46 6.01 -1.81
C GLY A 226 -16.84 5.32 -0.60
N VAL A 227 -17.16 4.04 -0.36
CA VAL A 227 -16.55 3.23 0.69
C VAL A 227 -15.53 2.28 0.04
N PRO A 228 -14.22 2.50 0.29
CA PRO A 228 -13.18 1.58 -0.16
C PRO A 228 -13.38 0.16 0.37
N ARG A 229 -13.05 -0.84 -0.44
CA ARG A 229 -13.09 -2.25 -0.02
C ARG A 229 -12.13 -3.10 -0.85
N ASP A 230 -11.63 -4.16 -0.24
CA ASP A 230 -10.89 -5.18 -0.97
C ASP A 230 -11.79 -5.93 -1.96
N THR A 231 -11.35 -6.02 -3.20
CA THR A 231 -11.96 -6.80 -4.28
C THR A 231 -10.90 -7.64 -4.99
N ALA A 232 -11.36 -8.49 -5.92
CA ALA A 232 -10.46 -9.27 -6.76
C ALA A 232 -9.56 -8.40 -7.68
N ASN A 233 -9.84 -7.10 -7.84
CA ASN A 233 -9.06 -6.22 -8.71
C ASN A 233 -8.50 -4.99 -7.99
N CYS A 234 -8.84 -4.78 -6.72
CA CYS A 234 -8.47 -3.57 -5.99
C CYS A 234 -8.28 -3.82 -4.49
N ASN A 235 -7.29 -3.16 -3.90
CA ASN A 235 -7.12 -3.08 -2.45
C ASN A 235 -7.97 -1.94 -1.87
N ILE A 236 -8.23 -1.98 -0.56
CA ILE A 236 -8.96 -0.96 0.18
C ILE A 236 -8.31 0.43 0.17
N ASP A 237 -7.03 0.53 -0.19
CA ASP A 237 -6.30 1.79 -0.40
C ASP A 237 -6.21 2.18 -1.89
N CYS A 238 -6.98 1.50 -2.73
CA CYS A 238 -7.07 1.71 -4.17
C CYS A 238 -5.75 1.54 -4.93
N THR A 239 -4.89 0.67 -4.38
CA THR A 239 -3.76 0.07 -5.08
C THR A 239 -4.17 -1.25 -5.73
N PHE A 240 -3.44 -1.67 -6.77
CA PHE A 240 -3.65 -2.99 -7.35
C PHE A 240 -3.25 -4.09 -6.36
N PRO A 241 -4.10 -5.12 -6.14
CA PRO A 241 -3.74 -6.26 -5.32
C PRO A 241 -2.57 -7.00 -5.94
N ARG A 242 -1.50 -7.17 -5.16
CA ARG A 242 -0.32 -7.93 -5.59
C ARG A 242 0.29 -8.62 -4.39
N CYS A 243 0.49 -9.92 -4.54
CA CYS A 243 1.32 -10.66 -3.61
C CYS A 243 2.71 -10.01 -3.42
N GLY A 244 3.01 -9.63 -2.19
CA GLY A 244 4.20 -8.91 -1.73
C GLY A 244 4.01 -7.41 -1.54
N ASP A 245 2.79 -6.87 -1.59
CA ASP A 245 2.51 -5.44 -1.38
C ASP A 245 2.28 -5.05 0.10
N ARG A 246 2.34 -6.03 1.01
CA ARG A 246 2.09 -5.92 2.46
C ARG A 246 0.63 -5.65 2.83
N HIS A 247 -0.30 -5.95 1.94
CA HIS A 247 -1.73 -5.86 2.19
C HIS A 247 -2.42 -7.17 1.84
N THR A 248 -2.94 -7.88 2.84
CA THR A 248 -3.62 -9.16 2.60
C THR A 248 -5.01 -8.95 1.97
N ASN A 249 -5.10 -9.16 0.66
CA ASN A 249 -6.37 -9.11 -0.08
C ASN A 249 -6.96 -10.51 -0.32
N THR A 250 -7.85 -10.91 0.58
CA THR A 250 -8.55 -12.21 0.50
C THR A 250 -9.45 -12.35 -0.73
N ALA A 251 -9.93 -11.25 -1.32
CA ALA A 251 -10.78 -11.27 -2.51
C ALA A 251 -9.98 -11.50 -3.80
N PHE A 252 -8.72 -11.07 -3.84
CA PHE A 252 -7.74 -11.42 -4.88
C PHE A 252 -7.25 -12.87 -4.74
N GLY A 253 -7.33 -13.44 -3.53
CA GLY A 253 -7.01 -14.84 -3.24
C GLY A 253 -5.81 -15.03 -2.32
N GLU A 254 -5.34 -13.96 -1.67
CA GLU A 254 -4.26 -14.02 -0.69
C GLU A 254 -4.76 -14.56 0.65
N GLU A 255 -3.91 -15.33 1.33
CA GLU A 255 -4.15 -15.80 2.69
C GLU A 255 -3.26 -15.09 3.71
N CYS A 256 -2.18 -14.48 3.23
CA CYS A 256 -1.22 -13.66 3.96
C CYS A 256 -0.47 -12.75 2.98
N ASP A 257 0.04 -11.63 3.47
CA ASP A 257 1.01 -10.80 2.74
C ASP A 257 1.92 -10.04 3.70
N ASP A 258 3.14 -10.54 3.89
CA ASP A 258 4.16 -9.90 4.72
C ASP A 258 5.17 -9.07 3.88
N GLY A 259 4.84 -8.78 2.62
CA GLY A 259 5.74 -8.16 1.65
C GLY A 259 6.69 -9.12 0.94
N GLY A 260 6.37 -10.43 1.00
CA GLY A 260 7.16 -11.52 0.47
C GLY A 260 7.16 -12.75 1.40
N GLU A 261 8.10 -13.66 1.16
CA GLU A 261 8.28 -14.85 2.01
C GLU A 261 8.61 -14.45 3.47
N SER A 262 7.91 -15.05 4.41
CA SER A 262 8.08 -14.88 5.85
C SER A 262 7.92 -16.21 6.58
N ALA A 263 8.19 -16.24 7.88
CA ALA A 263 7.95 -17.42 8.71
C ALA A 263 6.47 -17.86 8.79
N ARG A 264 5.53 -17.08 8.26
CA ARG A 264 4.09 -17.39 8.25
C ARG A 264 3.47 -17.36 6.85
N CYS A 265 4.22 -16.91 5.85
CA CYS A 265 3.71 -16.65 4.51
C CYS A 265 4.69 -17.13 3.46
N ASN A 266 4.21 -17.93 2.50
CA ASN A 266 4.99 -18.36 1.36
C ASN A 266 5.11 -17.21 0.34
N ALA A 267 6.08 -17.31 -0.57
CA ALA A 267 6.32 -16.30 -1.60
C ALA A 267 5.15 -16.09 -2.58
N ASN A 268 4.20 -17.02 -2.62
CA ASN A 268 2.97 -16.97 -3.41
C ASN A 268 1.76 -16.44 -2.62
N CYS A 269 1.98 -15.88 -1.42
CA CYS A 269 0.94 -15.32 -0.54
C CYS A 269 -0.10 -16.33 -0.06
N LYS A 270 0.32 -17.59 0.02
CA LYS A 270 -0.37 -18.65 0.75
C LYS A 270 0.26 -18.85 2.12
N GLN A 271 -0.56 -19.24 3.08
CA GLN A 271 -0.08 -19.47 4.44
C GLN A 271 0.97 -20.58 4.44
N ASN A 272 2.11 -20.33 5.09
CA ASN A 272 3.17 -21.33 5.18
C ASN A 272 2.69 -22.56 5.96
N ARG A 273 2.89 -23.74 5.36
CA ARG A 273 2.72 -25.01 6.04
C ARG A 273 3.56 -26.09 5.36
N CYS A 274 4.44 -26.74 6.12
CA CYS A 274 5.10 -27.97 5.67
C CYS A 274 4.12 -28.97 5.04
N GLY A 275 4.45 -29.38 3.82
CA GLY A 275 3.69 -30.26 2.95
C GLY A 275 2.65 -29.54 2.09
N ASP A 276 2.80 -28.24 1.84
CA ASP A 276 1.92 -27.46 0.95
C ASP A 276 2.43 -27.37 -0.50
N GLY A 277 3.63 -27.89 -0.75
CA GLY A 277 4.30 -27.92 -2.04
C GLY A 277 5.18 -26.70 -2.31
N GLU A 278 5.32 -25.79 -1.35
CA GLU A 278 6.06 -24.53 -1.49
C GLU A 278 7.17 -24.45 -0.44
N LEU A 279 8.43 -24.52 -0.88
CA LEU A 279 9.58 -24.40 0.00
C LEU A 279 9.69 -22.99 0.60
N ASN A 280 9.56 -22.87 1.92
CA ASN A 280 9.74 -21.62 2.66
C ASN A 280 10.99 -21.63 3.54
N ARG A 281 12.08 -21.07 3.01
CA ARG A 281 13.36 -21.03 3.73
C ARG A 281 13.34 -20.08 4.92
N THR A 282 12.53 -19.03 4.86
CA THR A 282 12.39 -18.06 5.96
C THR A 282 11.70 -18.67 7.18
N ALA A 283 10.79 -19.62 6.96
CA ALA A 283 10.19 -20.45 8.01
C ALA A 283 11.12 -21.56 8.52
N GLY A 284 12.25 -21.80 7.85
CA GLY A 284 13.25 -22.81 8.19
C GLY A 284 13.08 -24.14 7.46
N GLU A 285 12.25 -24.20 6.43
CA GLU A 285 12.09 -25.40 5.60
C GLU A 285 13.31 -25.60 4.70
N VAL A 286 13.76 -26.86 4.63
CA VAL A 286 14.87 -27.32 3.79
C VAL A 286 14.35 -28.02 2.54
N CYS A 287 13.16 -28.62 2.63
CA CYS A 287 12.42 -29.26 1.55
C CYS A 287 10.91 -29.05 1.74
N ASP A 288 10.14 -29.21 0.67
CA ASP A 288 8.69 -29.42 0.75
C ASP A 288 8.28 -30.25 -0.48
N ASP A 289 7.66 -31.40 -0.28
CA ASP A 289 7.24 -32.31 -1.34
C ASP A 289 5.72 -32.41 -1.50
N GLY A 290 4.98 -31.46 -0.90
CA GLY A 290 3.53 -31.39 -0.97
C GLY A 290 2.80 -32.36 -0.03
N ASN A 291 3.51 -32.97 0.92
CA ASN A 291 2.89 -33.78 1.95
C ASN A 291 3.71 -33.81 3.27
N THR A 292 3.22 -34.51 4.29
CA THR A 292 3.88 -34.59 5.61
C THR A 292 4.27 -36.03 5.99
N VAL A 293 4.46 -36.89 5.00
CA VAL A 293 4.96 -38.27 5.18
C VAL A 293 6.48 -38.19 5.22
N SER A 294 7.12 -38.87 6.18
CA SER A 294 8.57 -39.02 6.17
C SER A 294 8.97 -40.21 5.30
N GLY A 295 10.18 -40.17 4.73
CA GLY A 295 10.78 -41.30 4.04
C GLY A 295 10.45 -41.39 2.54
N ASP A 296 9.85 -40.36 1.95
CA ASP A 296 9.61 -40.20 0.50
C ASP A 296 10.52 -39.14 -0.16
N GLY A 297 11.40 -38.51 0.62
CA GLY A 297 12.43 -37.57 0.14
C GLY A 297 12.39 -36.21 0.81
N CYS A 298 11.38 -35.95 1.62
CA CYS A 298 11.33 -34.84 2.56
C CYS A 298 10.84 -35.35 3.92
N SER A 299 11.30 -34.74 5.00
CA SER A 299 10.84 -35.11 6.34
C SER A 299 9.43 -34.57 6.57
N GLY A 300 8.63 -35.25 7.41
CA GLY A 300 7.26 -34.81 7.71
C GLY A 300 7.16 -33.46 8.46
N ASN A 301 8.29 -32.87 8.82
CA ASN A 301 8.41 -31.51 9.37
C ASN A 301 9.20 -30.56 8.44
N CYS A 302 9.57 -31.00 7.24
CA CYS A 302 10.23 -30.21 6.19
C CYS A 302 11.62 -29.67 6.56
N LEU A 303 12.23 -30.20 7.62
CA LEU A 303 13.55 -29.77 8.10
C LEU A 303 14.70 -30.56 7.48
N SER A 304 14.42 -31.70 6.83
CA SER A 304 15.42 -32.59 6.27
C SER A 304 14.98 -33.18 4.94
N THR A 305 15.91 -33.30 3.99
CA THR A 305 15.75 -34.00 2.70
C THR A 305 15.94 -35.51 2.79
N GLU A 306 16.04 -36.08 4.00
CA GLU A 306 16.00 -37.53 4.25
C GLU A 306 17.09 -38.31 3.46
N TYR A 307 18.29 -37.73 3.40
CA TYR A 307 19.51 -38.33 2.85
C TYR A 307 20.69 -38.24 3.83
N CYS A 308 21.53 -39.27 3.85
CA CYS A 308 22.66 -39.31 4.77
C CYS A 308 23.68 -38.19 4.51
N GLY A 309 24.02 -37.46 5.57
CA GLY A 309 25.00 -36.38 5.56
C GLY A 309 24.39 -34.99 5.39
N ASN A 310 23.09 -34.87 5.65
CA ASN A 310 22.38 -33.60 5.62
C ASN A 310 22.39 -32.87 6.98
N GLY A 311 22.95 -33.51 8.02
CA GLY A 311 23.05 -32.99 9.38
C GLY A 311 21.85 -33.28 10.27
N TYR A 312 20.92 -34.12 9.82
CA TYR A 312 19.75 -34.59 10.56
C TYR A 312 19.75 -36.12 10.62
N VAL A 313 19.30 -36.69 11.75
CA VAL A 313 19.20 -38.14 11.89
C VAL A 313 17.80 -38.59 11.47
N ASP A 314 17.67 -39.08 10.24
CA ASP A 314 16.40 -39.45 9.62
C ASP A 314 16.02 -40.91 9.91
N THR A 315 15.54 -41.15 11.13
CA THR A 315 15.21 -42.49 11.64
C THR A 315 14.21 -43.29 10.78
N VAL A 316 13.33 -42.62 10.02
CA VAL A 316 12.36 -43.28 9.12
C VAL A 316 13.05 -43.88 7.88
N LYS A 317 14.16 -43.28 7.43
CA LYS A 317 15.04 -43.84 6.39
C LYS A 317 16.04 -44.87 6.91
N GLY A 318 16.10 -45.04 8.23
CA GLY A 318 16.99 -46.01 8.88
C GLY A 318 18.32 -45.42 9.35
N GLU A 319 18.47 -44.10 9.36
CA GLU A 319 19.65 -43.44 9.90
C GLU A 319 19.67 -43.52 11.43
N VAL A 320 20.85 -43.80 11.98
CA VAL A 320 21.08 -43.88 13.43
C VAL A 320 21.95 -42.71 13.91
N CYS A 321 22.73 -42.14 13.00
CA CYS A 321 23.61 -40.98 13.19
C CYS A 321 23.67 -40.18 11.88
N ASP A 322 24.14 -38.93 11.93
CA ASP A 322 24.48 -38.14 10.74
C ASP A 322 25.63 -37.21 11.11
N ASP A 323 26.83 -37.57 10.66
CA ASP A 323 28.05 -36.77 10.80
C ASP A 323 28.48 -36.17 9.45
N GLY A 324 27.52 -35.79 8.60
CA GLY A 324 27.80 -35.22 7.27
C GLY A 324 28.16 -36.28 6.21
N GLY A 325 27.76 -37.53 6.42
CA GLY A 325 27.93 -38.62 5.46
C GLY A 325 29.39 -39.04 5.29
N VAL A 326 30.16 -38.94 6.37
CA VAL A 326 31.56 -39.37 6.44
C VAL A 326 31.76 -40.28 7.64
N ASP A 327 32.72 -41.19 7.52
CA ASP A 327 33.12 -42.07 8.62
C ASP A 327 33.70 -41.24 9.78
N THR A 328 33.11 -41.39 10.97
CA THR A 328 33.61 -40.85 12.23
C THR A 328 33.69 -41.96 13.28
N ALA A 329 34.26 -41.67 14.44
CA ALA A 329 34.31 -42.61 15.56
C ALA A 329 32.93 -43.05 16.08
N SER A 330 31.84 -42.37 15.69
CA SER A 330 30.47 -42.63 16.15
C SER A 330 29.47 -42.86 15.03
N CYS A 331 29.86 -42.72 13.77
CA CYS A 331 28.97 -42.83 12.63
C CYS A 331 29.68 -43.38 11.40
N ASP A 332 29.03 -44.26 10.65
CA ASP A 332 29.50 -44.66 9.33
C ASP A 332 29.12 -43.63 8.27
N GLY A 333 29.85 -43.59 7.16
CA GLY A 333 29.63 -42.65 6.08
C GLY A 333 28.30 -42.81 5.34
N ASP A 334 27.56 -43.90 5.58
CA ASP A 334 26.17 -44.05 5.14
C ASP A 334 25.15 -43.95 6.29
N CYS A 335 25.54 -43.35 7.41
CA CYS A 335 24.66 -43.00 8.53
C CYS A 335 24.10 -44.20 9.30
N THR A 336 24.75 -45.37 9.14
CA THR A 336 24.58 -46.52 10.02
C THR A 336 25.44 -46.39 11.28
N ALA A 337 25.11 -47.19 12.28
CA ALA A 337 25.87 -47.22 13.52
C ALA A 337 27.14 -48.06 13.35
N VAL A 338 28.28 -47.47 13.72
CA VAL A 338 29.58 -48.13 13.78
C VAL A 338 29.49 -49.46 14.51
N THR A 339 29.57 -50.55 13.77
CA THR A 339 29.45 -51.89 14.32
C THR A 339 30.40 -52.83 13.59
N CYS A 340 31.35 -53.38 14.34
CA CYS A 340 32.21 -54.43 13.84
C CYS A 340 31.42 -55.62 13.26
N GLY A 341 31.65 -55.92 11.98
CA GLY A 341 31.05 -56.99 11.21
C GLY A 341 29.75 -56.62 10.49
N ASP A 342 29.52 -55.35 10.19
CA ASP A 342 28.37 -54.87 9.41
C ASP A 342 28.60 -54.78 7.90
N GLY A 343 29.79 -55.18 7.45
CA GLY A 343 30.29 -55.14 6.08
C GLY A 343 31.02 -53.86 5.70
N ARG A 344 31.31 -52.95 6.64
CA ARG A 344 32.00 -51.66 6.39
C ARG A 344 33.19 -51.44 7.31
N VAL A 345 34.32 -51.05 6.72
CA VAL A 345 35.52 -50.70 7.49
C VAL A 345 35.52 -49.21 7.84
N ASN A 346 35.16 -48.87 9.07
CA ASN A 346 35.23 -47.50 9.59
C ASN A 346 36.58 -47.23 10.30
N ARG A 347 37.54 -46.72 9.52
CA ARG A 347 38.88 -46.38 10.06
C ARG A 347 38.86 -45.26 11.09
N ALA A 348 37.84 -44.41 11.09
CA ALA A 348 37.72 -43.32 12.06
C ALA A 348 37.29 -43.83 13.45
N ALA A 349 36.68 -45.03 13.50
CA ALA A 349 36.39 -45.78 14.71
C ALA A 349 37.44 -46.85 15.05
N ASP A 350 38.64 -46.75 14.46
CA ASP A 350 39.75 -47.69 14.61
C ASP A 350 39.51 -49.11 14.05
N GLU A 351 38.51 -49.29 13.18
CA GLU A 351 38.31 -50.55 12.46
C GLU A 351 39.33 -50.71 11.33
N GLN A 352 40.09 -51.80 11.36
CA GLN A 352 41.12 -52.12 10.36
C GLN A 352 40.62 -53.13 9.33
N CYS A 353 39.60 -53.90 9.69
CA CYS A 353 38.86 -54.87 8.90
C CYS A 353 37.41 -54.90 9.40
N ASP A 354 36.51 -55.48 8.61
CA ASP A 354 35.10 -55.58 8.95
C ASP A 354 34.51 -56.81 8.25
N ASP A 355 34.98 -57.97 8.69
CA ASP A 355 34.39 -59.22 8.26
C ASP A 355 33.22 -59.54 9.22
N GLU A 356 32.19 -60.27 8.77
CA GLU A 356 31.03 -60.67 9.58
C GLU A 356 31.41 -61.66 10.73
N GLY A 357 32.20 -61.19 11.70
CA GLY A 357 32.84 -61.95 12.80
C GLY A 357 34.33 -62.27 12.57
N GLU A 358 34.96 -62.99 13.50
CA GLU A 358 36.36 -63.45 13.35
C GLU A 358 36.56 -64.24 12.05
N THR A 359 37.54 -63.81 11.25
CA THR A 359 38.02 -64.54 10.08
C THR A 359 39.53 -64.72 10.13
N ALA A 360 40.08 -65.43 9.14
CA ALA A 360 41.52 -65.56 8.98
C ALA A 360 42.28 -64.23 8.74
N ARG A 361 41.57 -63.11 8.57
CA ARG A 361 42.17 -61.79 8.33
C ARG A 361 41.72 -60.74 9.35
N CYS A 362 40.70 -61.04 10.15
CA CYS A 362 40.06 -60.08 11.04
C CYS A 362 39.75 -60.70 12.40
N ASN A 363 40.12 -60.02 13.48
CA ASN A 363 39.77 -60.35 14.84
C ASN A 363 38.31 -59.96 15.12
N ASP A 364 37.71 -60.54 16.16
CA ASP A 364 36.33 -60.25 16.61
C ASP A 364 36.09 -58.78 17.03
N ASP A 365 37.15 -58.00 17.22
CA ASP A 365 37.09 -56.56 17.52
C ASP A 365 37.57 -55.69 16.36
N CYS A 366 37.51 -56.21 15.13
CA CYS A 366 37.79 -55.50 13.88
C CYS A 366 39.23 -54.95 13.76
N THR A 367 40.15 -55.52 14.51
CA THR A 367 41.59 -55.39 14.26
C THR A 367 42.09 -56.50 13.34
N LEU A 368 43.17 -56.25 12.59
CA LEU A 368 43.72 -57.27 11.70
C LEU A 368 44.22 -58.47 12.50
N ALA A 369 43.93 -59.68 12.01
CA ALA A 369 44.48 -60.91 12.58
C ALA A 369 45.98 -61.01 12.26
N VAL A 370 46.82 -60.65 13.24
CA VAL A 370 48.28 -60.60 13.08
C VAL A 370 48.95 -61.13 14.34
N CYS A 371 49.75 -62.19 14.16
CA CYS A 371 50.66 -62.67 15.19
C CYS A 371 51.53 -61.55 15.80
N GLY A 372 51.48 -61.44 17.12
CA GLY A 372 52.16 -60.45 17.93
C GLY A 372 51.31 -59.23 18.28
N ASP A 373 49.98 -59.27 18.13
CA ASP A 373 49.07 -58.17 18.45
C ASP A 373 48.35 -58.33 19.82
N ARG A 374 48.68 -59.38 20.56
CA ARG A 374 48.10 -59.86 21.83
C ARG A 374 46.68 -60.41 21.70
N LYS A 375 46.20 -60.71 20.51
CA LYS A 375 44.87 -61.27 20.26
C LYS A 375 45.00 -62.58 19.51
N VAL A 376 44.56 -63.66 20.14
CA VAL A 376 44.58 -64.98 19.52
C VAL A 376 43.43 -65.12 18.54
N ASN A 377 43.73 -65.15 17.24
CA ASN A 377 42.77 -65.44 16.18
C ASN A 377 42.83 -66.90 15.74
N ARG A 378 41.87 -67.69 16.21
CA ARG A 378 41.84 -69.14 15.91
C ARG A 378 41.47 -69.42 14.46
N THR A 379 40.76 -68.51 13.81
CA THR A 379 40.33 -68.66 12.42
C THR A 379 41.47 -68.40 11.44
N ALA A 380 42.41 -67.51 11.80
CA ALA A 380 43.73 -67.36 11.16
C ALA A 380 44.66 -68.54 11.51
N GLY A 381 44.29 -69.29 12.55
CA GLY A 381 44.94 -70.49 13.05
C GLY A 381 46.09 -70.19 14.00
N GLU A 382 46.02 -69.08 14.69
CA GLU A 382 46.85 -68.76 15.85
C GLU A 382 46.40 -69.60 17.04
N VAL A 383 47.38 -70.08 17.80
CA VAL A 383 47.19 -70.91 19.00
C VAL A 383 47.53 -70.11 20.26
N CYS A 384 48.46 -69.16 20.15
CA CYS A 384 48.92 -68.22 21.16
C CYS A 384 49.19 -66.85 20.52
N ASP A 385 49.37 -65.82 21.35
CA ASP A 385 49.90 -64.50 20.96
C ASP A 385 50.41 -63.77 22.22
N ASP A 386 51.70 -63.48 22.31
CA ASP A 386 52.33 -62.79 23.45
C ASP A 386 52.61 -61.29 23.20
N GLY A 387 52.21 -60.77 22.04
CA GLY A 387 52.38 -59.37 21.65
C GLY A 387 53.69 -59.06 20.94
N ASN A 388 54.41 -60.08 20.45
CA ASN A 388 55.54 -59.90 19.56
C ASN A 388 55.73 -61.11 18.62
N THR A 389 56.87 -61.18 17.92
CA THR A 389 57.16 -62.25 16.92
C THR A 389 58.58 -62.81 17.14
N GLU A 390 59.05 -62.78 18.38
CA GLU A 390 60.30 -63.41 18.80
C GLU A 390 59.99 -64.87 19.20
N ASP A 391 60.91 -65.80 18.93
CA ASP A 391 60.76 -67.18 19.38
C ASP A 391 61.31 -67.31 20.82
N GLY A 392 60.70 -68.17 21.64
CA GLY A 392 61.18 -68.61 22.94
C GLY A 392 60.83 -67.71 24.13
N ASP A 393 59.88 -66.79 23.97
CA ASP A 393 59.38 -65.91 25.05
C ASP A 393 57.90 -66.14 25.41
N GLY A 394 57.31 -67.22 24.86
CA GLY A 394 55.99 -67.74 25.24
C GLY A 394 55.13 -68.15 24.05
N CYS A 395 55.37 -67.59 22.87
CA CYS A 395 54.67 -67.96 21.65
C CYS A 395 55.64 -67.97 20.46
N SER A 396 55.49 -68.95 19.57
CA SER A 396 56.28 -68.99 18.32
C SER A 396 56.10 -67.72 17.47
N ALA A 397 57.11 -67.35 16.69
CA ALA A 397 57.08 -66.17 15.81
C ALA A 397 55.99 -66.20 14.72
N ASP A 398 55.37 -67.36 14.46
CA ASP A 398 54.21 -67.51 13.56
C ASP A 398 52.89 -67.80 14.30
N CYS A 399 52.91 -67.76 15.63
CA CYS A 399 51.81 -67.98 16.54
C CYS A 399 51.11 -69.34 16.39
N ARG A 400 51.77 -70.35 15.78
CA ARG A 400 51.19 -71.68 15.56
C ARG A 400 51.40 -72.65 16.72
N SER A 401 52.33 -72.35 17.63
CA SER A 401 52.61 -73.15 18.82
C SER A 401 52.91 -72.29 20.04
N ASP A 402 52.40 -72.75 21.18
CA ASP A 402 52.65 -72.20 22.51
C ASP A 402 54.05 -72.67 22.95
N GLU A 403 55.03 -71.76 22.98
CA GLU A 403 56.44 -72.03 23.30
C GLU A 403 56.67 -71.84 24.80
N THR A 404 55.81 -72.49 25.58
CA THR A 404 55.90 -72.48 27.04
C THR A 404 56.57 -73.73 27.56
N CYS A 405 57.55 -73.49 28.43
CA CYS A 405 58.17 -74.54 29.21
C CYS A 405 57.13 -75.41 29.91
N GLY A 406 57.13 -76.68 29.54
CA GLY A 406 56.31 -77.71 30.17
C GLY A 406 55.16 -78.24 29.34
N ASN A 407 55.14 -77.96 28.05
CA ASN A 407 54.19 -78.53 27.10
C ASN A 407 54.62 -79.94 26.61
N ARG A 408 55.81 -80.42 27.01
CA ARG A 408 56.47 -81.71 26.64
C ARG A 408 56.96 -81.76 25.19
N VAL A 409 57.24 -80.61 24.61
CA VAL A 409 57.87 -80.42 23.30
C VAL A 409 59.08 -79.53 23.55
N VAL A 410 60.26 -79.90 23.04
CA VAL A 410 61.43 -79.04 23.20
C VAL A 410 61.33 -77.90 22.18
N ASP A 411 60.94 -76.72 22.66
CA ASP A 411 60.72 -75.54 21.83
C ASP A 411 62.00 -74.69 21.65
N PRO A 412 62.05 -73.77 20.67
CA PRO A 412 63.18 -72.86 20.51
C PRO A 412 63.43 -72.04 21.80
N GLY A 413 64.67 -72.04 22.29
CA GLY A 413 65.04 -71.40 23.56
C GLY A 413 65.08 -72.37 24.75
N GLU A 414 64.43 -73.51 24.63
CA GLU A 414 64.52 -74.61 25.59
C GLU A 414 65.69 -75.53 25.28
N GLU A 415 66.32 -76.04 26.32
CA GLU A 415 67.32 -77.09 26.19
C GLU A 415 66.67 -78.48 26.27
N CYS A 416 65.55 -78.60 26.99
CA CYS A 416 64.74 -79.81 27.18
C CYS A 416 63.32 -79.44 27.65
N ASP A 417 62.34 -80.32 27.50
CA ASP A 417 61.00 -80.14 28.08
C ASP A 417 60.43 -81.49 28.55
N ASP A 418 60.36 -81.66 29.87
CA ASP A 418 59.76 -82.82 30.53
C ASP A 418 58.43 -82.49 31.25
N GLY A 419 57.70 -81.49 30.78
CA GLY A 419 56.42 -81.07 31.33
C GLY A 419 56.51 -80.03 32.45
N GLY A 420 57.57 -79.22 32.47
CA GLY A 420 57.73 -78.10 33.41
C GLY A 420 57.98 -78.57 34.84
N ILE A 421 58.64 -79.73 34.96
CA ILE A 421 58.97 -80.38 36.23
C ILE A 421 60.46 -80.77 36.21
N ASP A 422 61.07 -80.76 37.39
CA ASP A 422 62.42 -81.25 37.57
C ASP A 422 62.49 -82.77 37.32
N THR A 423 63.28 -83.18 36.35
CA THR A 423 63.65 -84.58 36.07
C THR A 423 65.16 -84.76 36.13
N VAL A 424 65.62 -86.01 36.03
CA VAL A 424 67.05 -86.31 35.94
C VAL A 424 67.78 -85.65 34.76
N ALA A 425 67.04 -85.22 33.73
CA ALA A 425 67.58 -84.65 32.50
C ALA A 425 67.21 -83.18 32.29
N CYS A 426 66.14 -82.71 32.90
CA CYS A 426 65.57 -81.39 32.66
C CYS A 426 65.18 -80.68 33.95
N ASN A 427 65.42 -79.37 34.04
CA ASN A 427 64.92 -78.53 35.12
C ASN A 427 63.49 -78.07 34.81
N TYR A 428 62.76 -77.62 35.83
CA TYR A 428 61.37 -77.17 35.68
C TYR A 428 61.21 -75.94 34.77
N ASP A 429 62.30 -75.23 34.48
CA ASP A 429 62.36 -74.08 33.58
C ASP A 429 62.95 -74.44 32.20
N CYS A 430 62.97 -75.73 31.87
CA CYS A 430 63.32 -76.25 30.54
C CYS A 430 64.78 -76.03 30.13
N THR A 431 65.65 -75.81 31.11
CA THR A 431 67.12 -75.89 30.99
C THR A 431 67.60 -77.31 31.28
N PHE A 432 68.72 -77.75 30.68
CA PHE A 432 69.26 -79.06 30.99
C PHE A 432 69.67 -79.12 32.46
N ALA A 433 69.18 -80.12 33.17
CA ALA A 433 69.62 -80.38 34.53
C ALA A 433 71.12 -80.73 34.54
N ARG A 434 71.95 -79.82 35.07
CA ARG A 434 73.41 -79.94 35.18
C ARG A 434 73.85 -79.42 36.54
N CYS A 435 74.88 -80.05 37.10
CA CYS A 435 75.36 -79.60 38.40
C CYS A 435 76.14 -78.28 38.20
N GLY A 436 75.76 -77.25 38.94
CA GLY A 436 76.31 -75.90 38.82
C GLY A 436 75.66 -75.06 37.71
N ASP A 437 74.43 -75.36 37.30
CA ASP A 437 73.66 -74.58 36.32
C ASP A 437 72.84 -73.43 36.95
N GLY A 438 72.82 -73.35 38.28
CA GLY A 438 72.06 -72.37 39.05
C GLY A 438 70.69 -72.83 39.51
N HIS A 439 70.27 -74.07 39.19
CA HIS A 439 68.98 -74.65 39.54
C HIS A 439 69.13 -75.86 40.45
N THR A 440 68.41 -75.88 41.58
CA THR A 440 68.44 -77.03 42.48
C THR A 440 67.50 -78.14 42.00
N ASN A 441 68.01 -79.15 41.31
CA ASN A 441 67.20 -80.25 40.80
C ASN A 441 67.25 -81.52 41.70
N ALA A 442 66.23 -81.66 42.56
CA ALA A 442 66.14 -82.80 43.47
C ALA A 442 65.98 -84.15 42.75
N ALA A 443 65.38 -84.18 41.56
CA ALA A 443 65.18 -85.40 40.79
C ALA A 443 66.51 -85.96 40.23
N ARG A 444 67.49 -85.08 39.98
CA ARG A 444 68.87 -85.43 39.62
C ARG A 444 69.77 -85.73 40.80
N GLY A 445 69.29 -85.47 42.02
CA GLY A 445 70.02 -85.70 43.27
C GLY A 445 70.78 -84.49 43.79
N GLU A 446 70.54 -83.31 43.21
CA GLU A 446 71.14 -82.06 43.66
C GLU A 446 70.42 -81.58 44.93
N THR A 447 71.19 -81.24 45.96
CA THR A 447 70.66 -80.73 47.24
C THR A 447 70.95 -79.24 47.44
N CYS A 448 71.75 -78.67 46.55
CA CYS A 448 72.16 -77.27 46.46
C CYS A 448 72.75 -77.04 45.06
N ASP A 449 72.69 -75.80 44.55
CA ASP A 449 73.34 -75.37 43.30
C ASP A 449 73.75 -73.89 43.43
N ASP A 450 75.00 -73.59 43.17
CA ASP A 450 75.66 -72.30 43.37
C ASP A 450 76.43 -71.78 42.15
N GLN A 451 76.09 -72.25 40.94
CA GLN A 451 76.76 -71.89 39.68
C GLN A 451 78.29 -72.19 39.67
N GLY A 452 78.77 -73.06 40.57
CA GLY A 452 80.17 -73.51 40.71
C GLY A 452 80.55 -73.88 42.16
N GLU A 453 81.70 -74.52 42.40
CA GLU A 453 82.08 -74.98 43.77
C GLU A 453 82.11 -73.84 44.82
N SER A 454 81.22 -73.89 45.82
CA SER A 454 81.34 -73.08 47.05
C SER A 454 81.69 -73.89 48.29
N ALA A 455 81.96 -73.18 49.38
CA ALA A 455 82.22 -73.78 50.68
C ALA A 455 81.01 -74.56 51.27
N THR A 456 79.81 -74.39 50.70
CA THR A 456 78.57 -74.98 51.22
C THR A 456 77.86 -75.93 50.25
N CYS A 457 78.32 -76.02 49.00
CA CYS A 457 77.78 -76.95 48.00
C CYS A 457 78.90 -77.61 47.19
N ASN A 458 78.84 -78.94 47.02
CA ASN A 458 79.85 -79.72 46.30
C ASN A 458 79.25 -80.21 44.98
N ALA A 459 79.88 -79.87 43.87
CA ALA A 459 79.35 -80.04 42.51
C ALA A 459 79.45 -81.47 41.94
N ASN A 460 79.25 -82.52 42.76
CA ASN A 460 79.28 -83.92 42.32
C ASN A 460 77.92 -84.62 42.43
#